data_AF-A0A0J9VWE5-F1
#
_entry.id   AF-A0A0J9VWE5-F1
#
_cell.length_a   1.000
_cell.length_b   1.000
_cell.length_c   1.000
_cell.angle_alpha   90.00
_cell.angle_beta   90.00
_cell.angle_gamma   90.00
#
_symmetry.space_group_name_H-M   'P 1'
#
loop_
_entity.id
_entity.type
_entity.pdbx_description
1 polymer ?
#
loop_
_entity_poly.entity_id
_entity_poly.type
_entity_poly.pdbx_seq_one_letter_code
_entity_poly.pdbx_strand_id
1 'polypeptide(L)'
;MSFILRVSLLLSSSRGASGSTAALTSSTTVFTLPVSSRSIVLTISGHAGAIVQARQLGDELYAGVHSDEAILANKGPTVMNLAERLAATDACRWVTRSVGHAPYVTSLPYISHYGCKYVVHGDDITSDSDGNDCYRFVKEAGRFKVVKRSPGISTTDLVGRMLLCTKTHFIKSLEKKLAGEEGHGTPEERIVEGQQMLERMKLYATDASGKAPGAEVFFWKASQVAKAEEGEEERGSFRQLIEGPGPKPGQRVVYVDGGYDLFSSGHIEFLRQVLLEEEKLAREDGWFSEQAVNERLGKGEDYPPAYVVVGVHEDEVINQWKGINYPIMNTFERGLCVLQCKVKQPPQYYPSPENY
;
A
#
# COMPACT_ATOMS: atom_id res chain seq x y z
N MET A 1 8.23 27.65 3.96
CA MET A 1 7.85 26.48 4.77
C MET A 1 6.86 25.69 3.93
N SER A 2 7.32 24.60 3.32
CA SER A 2 6.55 23.79 2.36
C SER A 2 6.07 22.53 3.08
N PHE A 3 4.75 22.36 3.26
CA PHE A 3 3.78 21.70 2.36
C PHE A 3 3.76 20.17 2.54
N ILE A 4 2.60 19.69 2.97
CA ILE A 4 2.34 18.34 3.46
C ILE A 4 1.28 17.76 2.54
N LEU A 5 1.57 16.67 1.84
CA LEU A 5 0.53 15.86 1.21
C LEU A 5 -0.16 15.07 2.33
N ARG A 6 -1.43 15.33 2.61
CA ARG A 6 -2.19 14.55 3.60
C ARG A 6 -2.86 13.38 2.89
N VAL A 7 -2.33 12.19 3.13
CA VAL A 7 -2.91 10.90 2.73
C VAL A 7 -3.71 10.38 3.92
N SER A 8 -5.04 10.44 3.84
CA SER A 8 -5.90 9.88 4.88
C SER A 8 -6.09 8.39 4.63
N LEU A 9 -5.65 7.54 5.57
CA LEU A 9 -5.82 6.10 5.50
C LEU A 9 -7.05 5.69 6.31
N LEU A 10 -8.10 5.25 5.62
CA LEU A 10 -9.18 4.51 6.26
C LEU A 10 -8.67 3.10 6.60
N LEU A 11 -8.36 2.89 7.87
CA LEU A 11 -7.91 1.61 8.39
C LEU A 11 -9.10 0.89 9.00
N SER A 12 -9.93 0.24 8.17
CA SER A 12 -11.06 -0.55 8.67
C SER A 12 -10.56 -1.80 9.40
N SER A 13 -10.88 -1.92 10.70
CA SER A 13 -10.85 -3.20 11.39
C SER A 13 -12.04 -4.02 10.90
N SER A 14 -11.83 -4.85 9.89
CA SER A 14 -12.79 -5.90 9.58
C SER A 14 -12.71 -6.94 10.70
N ARG A 15 -13.61 -6.88 11.69
CA ARG A 15 -13.89 -8.06 12.50
C ARG A 15 -14.33 -9.15 11.52
N GLY A 16 -13.58 -10.24 11.45
CA GLY A 16 -13.97 -11.39 10.64
C GLY A 16 -15.41 -11.74 10.97
N ALA A 17 -16.27 -11.81 9.95
CA ALA A 17 -17.64 -12.23 10.12
C ALA A 17 -17.64 -13.59 10.83
N SER A 18 -18.13 -13.61 12.07
CA SER A 18 -18.42 -14.84 12.78
C SER A 18 -19.51 -15.59 12.01
N GLY A 19 -19.32 -16.91 11.93
CA GLY A 19 -20.00 -17.78 10.98
C GLY A 19 -21.52 -17.63 10.91
N SER A 20 -22.01 -17.42 9.70
CA SER A 20 -23.33 -17.81 9.27
C SER A 20 -23.16 -18.80 8.13
N THR A 21 -23.61 -20.04 8.34
CA THR A 21 -23.74 -21.06 7.31
C THR A 21 -24.77 -20.61 6.29
N ALA A 22 -24.31 -19.89 5.25
CA ALA A 22 -25.12 -19.50 4.11
C ALA A 22 -24.46 -20.03 2.82
N ALA A 23 -25.32 -20.59 1.96
CA ALA A 23 -25.05 -21.34 0.74
C ALA A 23 -23.81 -20.92 -0.08
N LEU A 24 -23.09 -21.92 -0.61
CA LEU A 24 -22.11 -21.76 -1.69
C LEU A 24 -22.80 -21.13 -2.92
N THR A 25 -22.84 -19.81 -2.99
CA THR A 25 -23.02 -19.08 -4.24
C THR A 25 -21.64 -18.82 -4.83
N SER A 26 -21.41 -19.40 -6.00
CA SER A 26 -20.17 -19.40 -6.77
C SER A 26 -19.72 -17.99 -7.19
N SER A 27 -18.79 -17.36 -6.47
CA SER A 27 -18.04 -16.19 -7.00
C SER A 27 -16.62 -16.04 -6.45
N THR A 28 -16.05 -17.01 -5.74
CA THR A 28 -14.69 -16.85 -5.22
C THR A 28 -13.67 -16.92 -6.37
N THR A 29 -13.16 -15.77 -6.79
CA THR A 29 -12.01 -15.68 -7.67
C THR A 29 -10.82 -15.29 -6.82
N VAL A 30 -10.04 -16.29 -6.41
CA VAL A 30 -8.78 -16.08 -5.68
C VAL A 30 -7.62 -16.10 -6.67
N PHE A 31 -6.71 -15.14 -6.54
CA PHE A 31 -5.49 -15.05 -7.33
C PHE A 31 -4.25 -15.27 -6.50
N THR A 32 -3.29 -16.01 -7.05
CA THR A 32 -1.91 -16.04 -6.55
C THR A 32 -1.05 -15.07 -7.34
N LEU A 33 -0.51 -14.06 -6.66
CA LEU A 33 0.64 -13.28 -7.15
C LEU A 33 1.87 -13.82 -6.44
N PRO A 34 2.69 -14.67 -7.08
CA PRO A 34 3.98 -15.06 -6.52
C PRO A 34 4.92 -13.84 -6.55
N VAL A 35 5.23 -13.29 -5.39
CA VAL A 35 6.13 -12.13 -5.30
C VAL A 35 7.57 -12.63 -5.31
N SER A 36 8.17 -12.71 -6.50
CA SER A 36 9.54 -13.23 -6.74
C SER A 36 10.65 -12.18 -6.59
N SER A 37 10.38 -11.11 -5.84
CA SER A 37 11.25 -9.94 -5.83
C SER A 37 12.47 -10.15 -4.92
N ARG A 38 13.68 -9.96 -5.47
CA ARG A 38 14.95 -9.88 -4.69
C ARG A 38 15.03 -8.61 -3.84
N SER A 39 13.99 -7.80 -3.88
CA SER A 39 14.03 -6.37 -3.64
C SER A 39 14.02 -6.04 -2.15
N ILE A 40 14.75 -4.98 -1.80
CA ILE A 40 14.79 -4.31 -0.48
C ILE A 40 13.39 -3.91 0.03
N VAL A 41 12.38 -3.86 -0.84
CA VAL A 41 11.06 -3.32 -0.53
C VAL A 41 10.02 -4.10 -1.34
N LEU A 42 9.31 -5.04 -0.69
CA LEU A 42 8.13 -5.68 -1.29
C LEU A 42 7.00 -4.65 -1.52
N THR A 43 7.03 -3.56 -0.75
CA THR A 43 6.15 -2.38 -0.71
C THR A 43 6.44 -1.31 -1.77
N ILE A 44 7.16 -1.59 -2.86
CA ILE A 44 7.22 -0.63 -3.96
C ILE A 44 5.84 -0.52 -4.63
N SER A 45 5.48 0.70 -5.05
CA SER A 45 4.26 0.98 -5.83
C SER A 45 4.23 0.26 -7.19
N GLY A 46 5.29 -0.46 -7.58
CA GLY A 46 5.22 -1.42 -8.69
C GLY A 46 4.37 -2.65 -8.36
N HIS A 47 4.68 -3.34 -7.26
CA HIS A 47 3.98 -4.57 -6.87
C HIS A 47 2.55 -4.29 -6.46
N ALA A 48 2.33 -3.24 -5.67
CA ALA A 48 1.01 -2.88 -5.21
C ALA A 48 0.08 -2.49 -6.39
N GLY A 49 0.64 -1.96 -7.47
CA GLY A 49 -0.09 -1.66 -8.71
C GLY A 49 -0.56 -2.93 -9.43
N ALA A 50 0.24 -4.00 -9.41
CA ALA A 50 -0.18 -5.31 -9.91
C ALA A 50 -1.23 -5.96 -8.98
N ILE A 51 -1.06 -5.82 -7.66
CA ILE A 51 -1.97 -6.35 -6.64
C ILE A 51 -3.35 -5.70 -6.77
N VAL A 52 -3.47 -4.37 -6.89
CA VAL A 52 -4.78 -3.71 -7.05
C VAL A 52 -5.48 -4.12 -8.35
N GLN A 53 -4.74 -4.23 -9.46
CA GLN A 53 -5.31 -4.71 -10.73
C GLN A 53 -5.79 -6.16 -10.60
N ALA A 54 -5.01 -7.04 -9.94
CA ALA A 54 -5.42 -8.41 -9.68
C ALA A 54 -6.66 -8.47 -8.76
N ARG A 55 -6.70 -7.59 -7.75
CA ARG A 55 -7.83 -7.47 -6.82
C ARG A 55 -9.12 -7.07 -7.52
N GLN A 56 -9.06 -6.18 -8.51
CA GLN A 56 -10.25 -5.78 -9.28
C GLN A 56 -10.90 -6.93 -10.07
N LEU A 57 -10.13 -7.97 -10.40
CA LEU A 57 -10.61 -9.13 -11.16
C LEU A 57 -11.38 -10.15 -10.31
N GLY A 58 -11.46 -9.98 -8.98
CA GLY A 58 -12.09 -10.95 -8.09
C GLY A 58 -12.46 -10.40 -6.71
N ASP A 59 -12.95 -11.29 -5.85
CA ASP A 59 -13.47 -10.93 -4.52
C ASP A 59 -12.50 -11.28 -3.38
N GLU A 60 -11.48 -12.12 -3.65
CA GLU A 60 -10.39 -12.49 -2.74
C GLU A 60 -9.02 -12.49 -3.45
N LEU A 61 -7.93 -12.14 -2.76
CA LEU A 61 -6.58 -12.14 -3.32
C LEU A 61 -5.59 -12.80 -2.34
N TYR A 62 -4.99 -13.92 -2.73
CA TYR A 62 -4.07 -14.69 -1.88
C TYR A 62 -2.66 -14.55 -2.44
N ALA A 63 -1.82 -13.71 -1.83
CA ALA A 63 -0.48 -13.47 -2.33
C ALA A 63 0.46 -14.60 -1.91
N GLY A 64 1.04 -15.31 -2.88
CA GLY A 64 2.06 -16.33 -2.61
C GLY A 64 3.42 -15.68 -2.43
N VAL A 65 4.12 -16.02 -1.35
CA VAL A 65 5.44 -15.49 -1.03
C VAL A 65 6.41 -16.65 -0.93
N HIS A 66 7.40 -16.70 -1.84
CA HIS A 66 8.40 -17.77 -1.87
C HIS A 66 9.30 -17.71 -0.64
N SER A 67 9.87 -18.85 -0.23
CA SER A 67 10.89 -18.88 0.82
C SER A 67 12.20 -18.24 0.35
N ASP A 68 13.09 -17.92 1.29
CA ASP A 68 14.39 -17.30 0.99
C ASP A 68 15.28 -18.28 0.18
N GLU A 69 15.20 -19.58 0.46
CA GLU A 69 15.94 -20.64 -0.24
C GLU A 69 15.45 -20.79 -1.69
N ALA A 70 14.13 -20.74 -1.91
CA ALA A 70 13.56 -20.84 -3.24
C ALA A 70 13.96 -19.64 -4.12
N ILE A 71 14.02 -18.43 -3.55
CA ILE A 71 14.47 -17.24 -4.27
C ILE A 71 15.98 -17.31 -4.53
N LEU A 72 16.77 -17.77 -3.56
CA LEU A 72 18.21 -17.94 -3.71
C LEU A 72 18.56 -18.88 -4.86
N ALA A 73 17.87 -20.02 -4.96
CA ALA A 73 18.11 -21.02 -6.00
C ALA A 73 17.78 -20.53 -7.42
N ASN A 74 16.74 -19.71 -7.59
CA ASN A 74 16.24 -19.32 -8.92
C ASN A 74 16.67 -17.91 -9.36
N LYS A 75 16.97 -17.04 -8.42
CA LYS A 75 17.32 -15.63 -8.67
C LYS A 75 18.66 -15.34 -7.99
N GLY A 76 18.68 -15.37 -6.68
CA GLY A 76 19.83 -14.92 -5.87
C GLY A 76 19.37 -14.43 -4.50
N PRO A 77 20.27 -13.87 -3.68
CA PRO A 77 19.95 -13.54 -2.29
C PRO A 77 18.84 -12.49 -2.20
N THR A 78 18.02 -12.62 -1.15
CA THR A 78 17.01 -11.64 -0.75
C THR A 78 17.63 -10.63 0.22
N VAL A 79 17.12 -9.40 0.20
CA VAL A 79 17.49 -8.40 1.23
C VAL A 79 16.55 -8.45 2.44
N MET A 80 15.25 -8.68 2.20
CA MET A 80 14.27 -8.94 3.25
C MET A 80 14.06 -10.44 3.43
N ASN A 81 14.00 -10.89 4.68
CA ASN A 81 13.67 -12.28 4.98
C ASN A 81 12.18 -12.59 4.70
N LEU A 82 11.80 -13.87 4.71
CA LEU A 82 10.43 -14.29 4.45
C LEU A 82 9.39 -13.61 5.36
N ALA A 83 9.67 -13.48 6.66
CA ALA A 83 8.73 -12.89 7.62
C ALA A 83 8.45 -11.41 7.32
N GLU A 84 9.50 -10.64 6.99
CA GLU A 84 9.37 -9.25 6.58
C GLU A 84 8.59 -9.11 5.28
N ARG A 85 8.81 -10.02 4.32
CA ARG A 85 8.07 -10.04 3.04
C ARG A 85 6.60 -10.38 3.25
N LEU A 86 6.27 -11.32 4.14
CA LEU A 86 4.89 -11.63 4.50
C LEU A 86 4.21 -10.45 5.19
N ALA A 87 4.86 -9.81 6.16
CA ALA A 87 4.33 -8.64 6.85
C ALA A 87 4.04 -7.47 5.87
N ALA A 88 4.97 -7.20 4.96
CA ALA A 88 4.79 -6.20 3.90
C ALA A 88 3.63 -6.54 2.95
N THR A 89 3.48 -7.83 2.62
CA THR A 89 2.38 -8.33 1.77
C THR A 89 1.03 -8.18 2.45
N ASP A 90 0.93 -8.57 3.72
CA ASP A 90 -0.30 -8.47 4.52
C ASP A 90 -0.70 -7.04 4.83
N ALA A 91 0.27 -6.12 4.85
CA ALA A 91 0.05 -4.69 4.95
C ALA A 91 -0.42 -4.06 3.64
N CYS A 92 -0.51 -4.78 2.52
CA CYS A 92 -1.10 -4.24 1.29
C CYS A 92 -2.62 -4.35 1.33
N ARG A 93 -3.35 -3.23 1.18
CA ARG A 93 -4.80 -3.16 1.40
C ARG A 93 -5.60 -4.19 0.60
N TRP A 94 -5.17 -4.41 -0.63
CA TRP A 94 -5.82 -5.28 -1.61
C TRP A 94 -5.50 -6.77 -1.45
N VAL A 95 -4.57 -7.14 -0.56
CA VAL A 95 -4.26 -8.54 -0.27
C VAL A 95 -5.20 -9.07 0.80
N THR A 96 -5.99 -10.11 0.51
CA THR A 96 -6.81 -10.78 1.52
C THR A 96 -5.91 -11.50 2.53
N ARG A 97 -5.01 -12.36 2.03
CA ARG A 97 -4.12 -13.19 2.83
C ARG A 97 -2.78 -13.41 2.12
N SER A 98 -1.68 -13.39 2.86
CA SER A 98 -0.39 -13.87 2.38
C SER A 98 -0.23 -15.38 2.67
N VAL A 99 0.47 -16.09 1.78
CA VAL A 99 0.80 -17.52 1.91
C VAL A 99 2.29 -17.69 1.75
N GLY A 100 2.98 -18.04 2.83
CA GLY A 100 4.43 -18.31 2.81
C GLY A 100 4.79 -19.63 2.13
N HIS A 101 6.06 -19.78 1.78
CA HIS A 101 6.62 -20.97 1.12
C HIS A 101 5.89 -21.37 -0.17
N ALA A 102 5.37 -20.39 -0.92
CA ALA A 102 4.76 -20.66 -2.21
C ALA A 102 5.79 -21.26 -3.18
N PRO A 103 5.43 -22.28 -4.00
CA PRO A 103 6.33 -22.89 -4.95
C PRO A 103 6.76 -21.88 -6.03
N TYR A 104 8.02 -21.96 -6.49
CA TYR A 104 8.54 -21.02 -7.49
C TYR A 104 7.85 -21.18 -8.86
N VAL A 105 7.66 -22.43 -9.29
CA VAL A 105 6.84 -22.78 -10.45
C VAL A 105 5.41 -22.99 -9.98
N THR A 106 4.46 -22.23 -10.52
CA THR A 106 3.08 -22.28 -10.06
C THR A 106 2.41 -23.56 -10.56
N SER A 107 1.89 -24.37 -9.65
CA SER A 107 1.23 -25.64 -9.97
C SER A 107 -0.28 -25.59 -9.79
N LEU A 108 -1.01 -26.34 -10.63
CA LEU A 108 -2.47 -26.44 -10.56
C LEU A 108 -2.97 -27.01 -9.21
N PRO A 109 -2.35 -28.03 -8.61
CA PRO A 109 -2.77 -28.53 -7.30
C PRO A 109 -2.61 -27.48 -6.21
N TYR A 110 -1.51 -26.70 -6.23
CA TYR A 110 -1.26 -25.65 -5.25
C TYR A 110 -2.34 -24.56 -5.30
N ILE A 111 -2.65 -24.03 -6.50
CA ILE A 111 -3.68 -22.99 -6.62
C ILE A 111 -5.08 -23.53 -6.29
N SER A 112 -5.38 -24.77 -6.67
CA SER A 112 -6.68 -25.40 -6.38
C SER A 112 -6.85 -25.70 -4.88
N HIS A 113 -5.77 -26.00 -4.15
CA HIS A 113 -5.81 -26.21 -2.69
C HIS A 113 -6.35 -24.97 -1.95
N TYR A 114 -6.00 -23.77 -2.40
CA TYR A 114 -6.49 -22.51 -1.84
C TYR A 114 -7.80 -22.01 -2.48
N GLY A 115 -8.43 -22.79 -3.37
CA GLY A 115 -9.63 -22.36 -4.09
C GLY A 115 -9.38 -21.28 -5.16
N CYS A 116 -8.12 -21.05 -5.55
CA CYS A 116 -7.74 -20.02 -6.52
C CYS A 116 -8.09 -20.40 -7.94
N LYS A 117 -9.09 -19.76 -8.53
CA LYS A 117 -9.52 -20.01 -9.92
C LYS A 117 -8.50 -19.56 -10.95
N TYR A 118 -7.80 -18.45 -10.72
CA TYR A 118 -6.87 -17.88 -11.67
C TYR A 118 -5.55 -17.50 -11.00
N VAL A 119 -4.51 -17.38 -11.80
CA VAL A 119 -3.21 -16.80 -11.43
C VAL A 119 -3.09 -15.49 -12.19
N VAL A 120 -2.75 -14.42 -11.48
CA VAL A 120 -2.46 -13.12 -12.10
C VAL A 120 -0.98 -12.83 -11.97
N HIS A 121 -0.39 -12.33 -13.04
CA HIS A 121 0.97 -11.82 -13.01
C HIS A 121 1.12 -10.65 -14.01
N GLY A 122 2.20 -9.88 -13.87
CA GLY A 122 2.62 -8.92 -14.89
C GLY A 122 2.96 -9.59 -16.22
N ASP A 123 3.14 -8.77 -17.25
CA ASP A 123 3.55 -9.14 -18.60
C ASP A 123 5.06 -9.45 -18.74
N ASP A 124 5.83 -9.37 -17.65
CA ASP A 124 7.25 -9.71 -17.63
C ASP A 124 7.50 -11.21 -17.91
N ILE A 125 8.60 -11.50 -18.61
CA ILE A 125 9.08 -12.88 -18.84
C ILE A 125 9.50 -13.49 -17.50
N THR A 126 8.98 -14.69 -17.21
CA THR A 126 9.22 -15.41 -15.95
C THR A 126 9.72 -16.80 -16.24
N SER A 127 11.04 -16.97 -16.17
CA SER A 127 11.72 -18.25 -16.37
C SER A 127 12.21 -18.82 -15.04
N ASP A 128 12.15 -20.14 -14.90
CA ASP A 128 12.82 -20.88 -13.84
C ASP A 128 14.32 -21.03 -14.12
N SER A 129 15.06 -21.69 -13.21
CA SER A 129 16.49 -21.95 -13.37
C SER A 129 16.86 -22.73 -14.64
N ASP A 130 15.90 -23.49 -15.18
CA ASP A 130 16.06 -24.30 -16.38
C ASP A 130 15.60 -23.56 -17.65
N GLY A 131 15.21 -22.28 -17.54
CA GLY A 131 14.80 -21.41 -18.64
C GLY A 131 13.33 -21.54 -19.05
N ASN A 132 12.53 -22.35 -18.35
CA ASN A 132 11.13 -22.59 -18.71
C ASN A 132 10.19 -21.59 -18.04
N ASP A 133 9.04 -21.34 -18.68
CA ASP A 133 7.99 -20.47 -18.15
C ASP A 133 7.43 -20.99 -16.81
N CYS A 134 7.55 -20.18 -15.75
CA CYS A 134 7.08 -20.50 -14.39
C CYS A 134 5.56 -20.75 -14.31
N TYR A 135 4.80 -20.31 -15.32
CA TYR A 135 3.34 -20.38 -15.40
C TYR A 135 2.84 -21.29 -16.53
N ARG A 136 3.71 -22.06 -17.19
CA ARG A 136 3.33 -22.97 -18.29
C ARG A 136 2.08 -23.81 -18.00
N PHE A 137 2.02 -24.44 -16.83
CA PHE A 137 0.91 -25.32 -16.45
C PHE A 137 -0.41 -24.55 -16.23
N VAL A 138 -0.35 -23.32 -15.72
CA VAL A 138 -1.55 -22.51 -15.49
C VAL A 138 -2.01 -21.79 -16.75
N LYS A 139 -1.09 -21.48 -17.67
CA LYS A 139 -1.38 -20.95 -19.01
C LYS A 139 -2.07 -22.02 -19.88
N GLU A 140 -1.53 -23.24 -19.90
CA GLU A 140 -2.11 -24.38 -20.62
C GLU A 140 -3.53 -24.71 -20.13
N ALA A 141 -3.77 -24.57 -18.82
CA ALA A 141 -5.10 -24.75 -18.24
C ALA A 141 -6.08 -23.57 -18.44
N GLY A 142 -5.67 -22.49 -19.14
CA GLY A 142 -6.51 -21.29 -19.33
C GLY A 142 -6.78 -20.49 -18.05
N ARG A 143 -5.99 -20.71 -17.00
CA ARG A 143 -6.16 -20.10 -15.66
C ARG A 143 -5.18 -18.95 -15.40
N PHE A 144 -4.53 -18.41 -16.43
CA PHE A 144 -3.58 -17.31 -16.31
C PHE A 144 -4.18 -15.98 -16.81
N LYS A 145 -3.99 -14.90 -16.05
CA LYS A 145 -4.43 -13.54 -16.38
C LYS A 145 -3.24 -12.58 -16.28
N VAL A 146 -3.18 -11.62 -17.20
CA VAL A 146 -2.09 -10.65 -17.27
C VAL A 146 -2.58 -9.28 -16.83
N VAL A 147 -1.79 -8.61 -16.01
CA VAL A 147 -1.99 -7.20 -15.63
C VAL A 147 -0.81 -6.36 -16.13
N LYS A 148 -1.04 -5.06 -16.35
CA LYS A 148 0.01 -4.18 -16.88
C LYS A 148 0.98 -3.80 -15.78
N ARG A 149 2.27 -3.77 -16.14
CA ARG A 149 3.31 -3.23 -15.26
C ARG A 149 3.10 -1.74 -15.00
N SER A 150 3.32 -1.32 -13.76
CA SER A 150 3.26 0.09 -13.37
C SER A 150 4.48 0.84 -13.91
N PRO A 151 4.31 1.95 -14.66
CA PRO A 151 5.43 2.67 -15.24
C PRO A 151 6.18 3.51 -14.21
N GLY A 152 7.49 3.71 -14.43
CA GLY A 152 8.30 4.69 -13.70
C GLY A 152 8.90 4.25 -12.37
N ILE A 153 8.67 3.00 -11.91
CA ILE A 153 9.33 2.47 -10.72
C ILE A 153 9.75 1.01 -10.91
N SER A 154 10.99 0.70 -10.55
CA SER A 154 11.50 -0.68 -10.48
C SER A 154 12.55 -0.81 -9.40
N THR A 155 12.82 -2.03 -8.94
CA THR A 155 13.88 -2.26 -7.96
C THR A 155 15.26 -1.88 -8.50
N THR A 156 15.53 -2.19 -9.77
CA THR A 156 16.80 -1.81 -10.42
C THR A 156 16.96 -0.30 -10.45
N ASP A 157 15.89 0.44 -10.74
CA ASP A 157 15.89 1.91 -10.71
C ASP A 157 16.16 2.43 -9.29
N LEU A 158 15.46 1.92 -8.27
CA LEU A 158 15.70 2.34 -6.87
C LEU A 158 17.12 2.04 -6.38
N VAL A 159 17.67 0.86 -6.70
CA VAL A 159 19.07 0.52 -6.41
C VAL A 159 20.01 1.46 -7.16
N GLY A 160 19.70 1.79 -8.43
CA GLY A 160 20.43 2.78 -9.21
C GLY A 160 20.44 4.15 -8.51
N ARG A 161 19.28 4.63 -8.02
CA ARG A 161 19.19 5.88 -7.27
C ARG A 161 20.04 5.85 -6.00
N MET A 162 20.05 4.74 -5.26
CA MET A 162 20.89 4.56 -4.07
C MET A 162 22.38 4.60 -4.38
N LEU A 163 22.82 3.99 -5.49
CA LEU A 163 24.23 3.89 -5.86
C LEU A 163 24.77 5.13 -6.56
N LEU A 164 23.97 5.76 -7.42
CA LEU A 164 24.38 6.91 -8.23
C LEU A 164 24.22 8.25 -7.50
N CYS A 165 23.46 8.26 -6.41
CA CYS A 165 23.21 9.47 -5.61
C CYS A 165 22.66 10.66 -6.41
N THR A 166 21.83 10.40 -7.42
CA THR A 166 21.20 11.43 -8.27
C THR A 166 19.94 12.02 -7.63
N LYS A 167 19.62 13.27 -7.98
CA LYS A 167 18.37 13.97 -7.57
C LYS A 167 17.40 14.22 -8.72
N THR A 168 17.62 13.62 -9.89
CA THR A 168 16.86 13.88 -11.11
C THR A 168 15.41 13.43 -11.03
N HIS A 169 15.07 12.53 -10.10
CA HIS A 169 13.72 12.02 -9.87
C HIS A 169 12.87 12.90 -8.95
N PHE A 170 13.45 13.93 -8.33
CA PHE A 170 12.75 14.79 -7.38
C PHE A 170 11.63 15.56 -8.08
N ILE A 171 10.51 15.69 -7.36
CA ILE A 171 9.37 16.51 -7.74
C ILE A 171 9.35 17.72 -6.82
N LYS A 172 9.44 18.93 -7.41
CA LYS A 172 9.40 20.19 -6.66
C LYS A 172 7.99 20.50 -6.19
N SER A 173 7.01 20.35 -7.08
CA SER A 173 5.60 20.50 -6.75
C SER A 173 4.80 19.40 -7.40
N LEU A 174 4.29 18.47 -6.59
CA LEU A 174 3.42 17.41 -7.09
C LEU A 174 2.17 17.97 -7.77
N GLU A 175 1.63 19.09 -7.27
CA GLU A 175 0.51 19.79 -7.89
C GLU A 175 0.83 20.24 -9.32
N LYS A 176 1.98 20.88 -9.53
CA LYS A 176 2.42 21.32 -10.87
C LYS A 176 2.76 20.15 -11.78
N LYS A 177 3.36 19.09 -11.23
CA LYS A 177 3.66 17.87 -11.97
C LYS A 177 2.39 17.18 -12.47
N LEU A 178 1.35 17.09 -11.63
CA LEU A 178 0.03 16.55 -12.04
C LEU A 178 -0.69 17.44 -13.06
N ALA A 179 -0.47 18.76 -13.01
CA ALA A 179 -1.02 19.72 -13.98
C ALA A 179 -0.25 19.75 -15.32
N GLY A 180 0.88 19.05 -15.45
CA GLY A 180 1.74 19.08 -16.64
C GLY A 180 2.63 20.34 -16.73
N GLU A 181 2.69 21.14 -15.67
CA GLU A 181 3.52 22.37 -15.60
C GLU A 181 4.98 22.07 -15.25
N GLU A 182 5.25 20.91 -14.62
CA GLU A 182 6.59 20.46 -14.21
C GLU A 182 6.93 19.10 -14.85
N GLY A 183 8.19 18.91 -15.24
CA GLY A 183 8.67 17.65 -15.82
C GLY A 183 9.56 17.86 -17.04
N HIS A 184 10.01 16.75 -17.64
CA HIS A 184 10.76 16.73 -18.89
C HIS A 184 9.83 16.44 -20.08
N GLY A 185 10.28 16.71 -21.30
CA GLY A 185 9.49 16.47 -22.52
C GLY A 185 8.66 17.68 -22.96
N THR A 186 7.82 17.48 -23.97
CA THR A 186 6.95 18.54 -24.51
C THR A 186 5.81 18.87 -23.54
N PRO A 187 5.15 20.04 -23.65
CA PRO A 187 3.94 20.33 -22.87
C PRO A 187 2.87 19.24 -22.96
N GLU A 188 2.66 18.66 -24.14
CA GLU A 188 1.65 17.62 -24.38
C GLU A 188 2.02 16.33 -23.64
N GLU A 189 3.30 15.91 -23.70
CA GLU A 189 3.80 14.74 -22.97
C GLU A 189 3.64 14.91 -21.46
N ARG A 190 3.93 16.10 -20.92
CA ARG A 190 3.78 16.40 -19.49
C ARG A 190 2.32 16.34 -19.03
N ILE A 191 1.38 16.82 -19.84
CA ILE A 191 -0.05 16.73 -19.53
C ILE A 191 -0.50 15.26 -19.49
N VAL A 192 -0.08 14.45 -20.47
CA VAL A 192 -0.42 13.01 -20.51
C VAL A 192 0.20 12.29 -19.31
N GLU A 193 1.45 12.57 -18.97
CA GLU A 193 2.11 12.00 -17.80
C GLU A 193 1.39 12.39 -16.50
N GLY A 194 1.06 13.67 -16.32
CA GLY A 194 0.32 14.17 -15.16
C GLY A 194 -1.05 13.50 -14.99
N GLN A 195 -1.78 13.31 -16.09
CA GLN A 195 -3.06 12.57 -16.09
C GLN A 195 -2.86 11.11 -15.69
N GLN A 196 -1.86 10.41 -16.24
CA GLN A 196 -1.57 9.03 -15.87
C GLN A 196 -1.15 8.88 -14.40
N MET A 197 -0.40 9.86 -13.87
CA MET A 197 -0.05 9.93 -12.45
C MET A 197 -1.30 10.10 -11.57
N LEU A 198 -2.20 11.00 -11.95
CA LEU A 198 -3.45 11.22 -11.22
C LEU A 198 -4.35 9.98 -11.21
N GLU A 199 -4.51 9.30 -12.35
CA GLU A 199 -5.30 8.07 -12.43
C GLU A 199 -4.69 6.96 -11.56
N ARG A 200 -3.36 6.90 -11.45
CA ARG A 200 -2.69 5.98 -10.53
C ARG A 200 -2.95 6.34 -9.06
N MET A 201 -2.92 7.62 -8.70
CA MET A 201 -3.27 8.04 -7.33
C MET A 201 -4.71 7.67 -6.99
N LYS A 202 -5.66 7.89 -7.93
CA LYS A 202 -7.06 7.47 -7.75
C LYS A 202 -7.19 5.96 -7.54
N LEU A 203 -6.49 5.17 -8.37
CA LEU A 203 -6.45 3.72 -8.22
C LEU A 203 -5.92 3.29 -6.83
N TYR A 204 -4.88 3.95 -6.35
CA TYR A 204 -4.28 3.68 -5.04
C TYR A 204 -5.13 4.15 -3.86
N ALA A 205 -5.96 5.16 -4.08
CA ALA A 205 -6.91 5.69 -3.12
C ALA A 205 -8.22 4.88 -3.05
N THR A 206 -8.30 3.74 -3.74
CA THR A 206 -9.46 2.84 -3.65
C THR A 206 -9.48 2.06 -2.34
N ASP A 207 -10.65 1.56 -1.96
CA ASP A 207 -10.87 0.68 -0.84
C ASP A 207 -10.22 -0.71 -1.02
N ALA A 208 -10.45 -1.62 -0.07
CA ALA A 208 -9.89 -2.97 -0.13
C ALA A 208 -10.40 -3.80 -1.34
N SER A 209 -11.51 -3.41 -1.98
CA SER A 209 -11.99 -4.05 -3.21
C SER A 209 -11.24 -3.59 -4.45
N GLY A 210 -10.53 -2.46 -4.37
CA GLY A 210 -9.87 -1.84 -5.52
C GLY A 210 -10.84 -1.10 -6.45
N LYS A 211 -12.12 -0.96 -6.09
CA LYS A 211 -13.18 -0.47 -7.00
C LYS A 211 -13.87 0.81 -6.51
N ALA A 212 -14.03 0.98 -5.20
CA ALA A 212 -14.69 2.15 -4.62
C ALA A 212 -13.67 3.10 -3.99
N PRO A 213 -13.99 4.40 -3.79
CA PRO A 213 -13.14 5.32 -3.03
C PRO A 213 -12.88 4.81 -1.61
N GLY A 214 -11.63 4.87 -1.14
CA GLY A 214 -11.24 4.36 0.17
C GLY A 214 -10.18 5.18 0.92
N ALA A 215 -9.68 6.25 0.33
CA ALA A 215 -8.77 7.20 0.96
C ALA A 215 -8.99 8.59 0.36
N GLU A 216 -8.98 9.61 1.20
CA GLU A 216 -8.95 10.99 0.72
C GLU A 216 -7.50 11.45 0.55
N VAL A 217 -7.29 12.30 -0.46
CA VAL A 217 -5.98 12.92 -0.69
C VAL A 217 -6.15 14.42 -0.78
N PHE A 218 -5.37 15.14 0.02
CA PHE A 218 -5.38 16.60 0.06
C PHE A 218 -3.98 17.17 -0.18
N PHE A 219 -3.94 18.32 -0.85
CA PHE A 219 -2.82 19.24 -0.75
C PHE A 219 -3.06 20.22 0.38
N TRP A 220 -2.04 20.46 1.19
CA TRP A 220 -2.07 21.49 2.21
C TRP A 220 -1.06 22.59 1.91
N LYS A 221 -1.51 23.85 2.04
CA LYS A 221 -0.67 25.03 1.93
C LYS A 221 -0.67 25.87 3.20
N ALA A 222 0.50 26.06 3.81
CA ALA A 222 0.73 27.08 4.83
C ALA A 222 0.40 28.48 4.26
N SER A 223 -0.28 29.32 5.04
CA SER A 223 -0.32 30.76 4.78
C SER A 223 1.05 31.34 5.08
N GLN A 224 1.65 32.15 4.20
CA GLN A 224 2.97 32.73 4.49
C GLN A 224 2.89 33.65 5.71
N VAL A 225 3.60 33.25 6.79
CA VAL A 225 4.57 33.97 7.64
C VAL A 225 4.49 33.32 9.02
N ALA A 226 5.36 32.34 9.27
CA ALA A 226 5.73 31.95 10.63
C ALA A 226 7.25 32.06 10.74
N LYS A 227 7.72 33.14 11.39
CA LYS A 227 9.00 33.08 12.09
C LYS A 227 8.79 32.18 13.31
N ALA A 228 9.81 31.45 13.70
CA ALA A 228 9.77 30.37 14.70
C ALA A 228 9.36 30.78 16.14
N GLU A 229 8.75 31.95 16.35
CA GLU A 229 8.59 32.57 17.67
C GLU A 229 7.15 32.89 18.11
N GLU A 230 6.10 32.64 17.32
CA GLU A 230 4.72 32.99 17.75
C GLU A 230 3.76 31.80 17.67
N GLY A 231 3.23 31.41 18.85
CA GLY A 231 2.34 30.27 19.07
C GLY A 231 0.87 30.48 18.67
N GLU A 232 0.62 31.07 17.50
CA GLU A 232 -0.73 31.11 16.92
C GLU A 232 -0.94 29.90 15.98
N GLU A 233 -2.05 29.18 16.16
CA GLU A 233 -2.44 28.07 15.29
C GLU A 233 -2.62 28.57 13.84
N GLU A 234 -1.71 28.18 12.94
CA GLU A 234 -1.80 28.55 11.52
C GLU A 234 -3.09 28.02 10.87
N ARG A 235 -3.89 28.92 10.30
CA ARG A 235 -4.96 28.56 9.34
C ARG A 235 -4.37 28.34 7.95
N GLY A 236 -3.74 27.18 7.75
CA GLY A 236 -3.39 26.73 6.39
C GLY A 236 -4.65 26.45 5.53
N SER A 237 -4.45 26.34 4.22
CA SER A 237 -5.51 26.00 3.26
C SER A 237 -5.41 24.55 2.80
N PHE A 238 -6.56 23.89 2.70
CA PHE A 238 -6.66 22.54 2.15
C PHE A 238 -7.30 22.59 0.76
N ARG A 239 -6.73 21.83 -0.17
CA ARG A 239 -7.34 21.54 -1.46
C ARG A 239 -7.47 20.03 -1.60
N GLN A 240 -8.70 19.56 -1.67
CA GLN A 240 -8.99 18.16 -1.94
C GLN A 240 -8.58 17.80 -3.37
N LEU A 241 -7.83 16.71 -3.52
CA LEU A 241 -7.44 16.13 -4.80
C LEU A 241 -8.26 14.89 -5.12
N ILE A 242 -8.43 14.00 -4.13
CA ILE A 242 -9.22 12.77 -4.26
C ILE A 242 -10.25 12.72 -3.14
N GLU A 243 -11.50 12.50 -3.52
CA GLU A 243 -12.63 12.29 -2.61
C GLU A 243 -12.62 10.89 -2.01
N GLY A 244 -13.17 10.76 -0.81
CA GLY A 244 -13.21 9.52 -0.06
C GLY A 244 -14.20 9.61 1.11
N PRO A 245 -14.33 8.53 1.89
CA PRO A 245 -15.39 8.42 2.91
C PRO A 245 -15.23 9.38 4.10
N GLY A 246 -14.06 9.98 4.31
CA GLY A 246 -13.82 10.88 5.43
C GLY A 246 -13.82 10.20 6.80
N PRO A 247 -13.52 10.98 7.87
CA PRO A 247 -13.71 10.53 9.24
C PRO A 247 -15.21 10.38 9.54
N LYS A 248 -15.57 9.28 10.21
CA LYS A 248 -16.94 9.04 10.67
C LYS A 248 -17.22 9.74 12.00
N PRO A 249 -18.50 10.01 12.33
CA PRO A 249 -18.87 10.67 13.59
C PRO A 249 -18.25 9.99 14.82
N GLY A 250 -17.64 10.77 15.70
CA GLY A 250 -17.02 10.28 16.92
C GLY A 250 -15.64 9.64 16.73
N GLN A 251 -15.17 9.38 15.50
CA GLN A 251 -13.79 8.91 15.32
C GLN A 251 -12.78 9.99 15.73
N ARG A 252 -11.75 9.58 16.45
CA ARG A 252 -10.59 10.42 16.75
C ARG A 252 -9.74 10.55 15.49
N VAL A 253 -9.53 11.79 15.04
CA VAL A 253 -8.67 12.08 13.90
C VAL A 253 -7.24 12.24 14.39
N VAL A 254 -6.34 11.37 13.91
CA VAL A 254 -4.97 11.26 14.40
C VAL A 254 -4.03 11.61 13.27
N TYR A 255 -3.20 12.64 13.46
CA TYR A 255 -2.25 13.08 12.45
C TYR A 255 -0.85 12.56 12.75
N VAL A 256 -0.21 11.98 11.75
CA VAL A 256 1.19 11.55 11.77
C VAL A 256 1.88 11.99 10.50
N ASP A 257 3.15 12.36 10.55
CA ASP A 257 3.86 12.84 9.37
C ASP A 257 5.30 12.38 9.29
N GLY A 258 5.88 12.51 8.10
CA GLY A 258 7.25 12.12 7.86
C GLY A 258 7.62 11.98 6.39
N GLY A 259 8.84 11.48 6.19
CA GLY A 259 9.36 11.21 4.85
C GLY A 259 8.70 9.99 4.21
N TYR A 260 8.50 8.89 4.93
CA TYR A 260 8.00 7.62 4.36
C TYR A 260 8.80 7.14 3.14
N ASP A 261 10.10 7.47 3.10
CA ASP A 261 11.01 7.08 2.05
C ASP A 261 11.37 5.60 2.16
N LEU A 262 11.40 4.89 1.02
CA LEU A 262 11.55 3.43 0.97
C LEU A 262 10.63 2.72 1.97
N PHE A 263 9.32 3.01 1.89
CA PHE A 263 8.30 2.53 2.82
C PHE A 263 8.49 1.06 3.21
N SER A 264 8.62 0.79 4.51
CA SER A 264 9.20 -0.45 5.05
C SER A 264 8.37 -1.00 6.21
N SER A 265 8.75 -2.18 6.73
CA SER A 265 8.13 -2.80 7.91
C SER A 265 8.12 -1.88 9.12
N GLY A 266 9.14 -1.04 9.32
CA GLY A 266 9.17 -0.05 10.41
C GLY A 266 8.06 1.00 10.30
N HIS A 267 7.76 1.48 9.08
CA HIS A 267 6.66 2.42 8.86
C HIS A 267 5.29 1.74 9.06
N ILE A 268 5.15 0.48 8.62
CA ILE A 268 3.95 -0.33 8.84
C ILE A 268 3.71 -0.51 10.34
N GLU A 269 4.75 -0.89 11.09
CA GLU A 269 4.66 -1.09 12.54
C GLU A 269 4.38 0.22 13.28
N PHE A 270 4.98 1.34 12.86
CA PHE A 270 4.66 2.65 13.41
C PHE A 270 3.16 2.98 13.28
N LEU A 271 2.60 2.88 12.07
CA LEU A 271 1.18 3.12 11.84
C LEU A 271 0.29 2.14 12.63
N ARG A 272 0.79 0.92 12.86
CA ARG A 272 0.13 -0.07 13.71
C ARG A 272 0.09 0.32 15.17
N GLN A 273 1.22 0.77 15.73
CA GLN A 273 1.29 1.22 17.11
C GLN A 273 0.39 2.42 17.36
N VAL A 274 0.32 3.36 16.41
CA VAL A 274 -0.61 4.50 16.47
C VAL A 274 -2.06 4.03 16.64
N LEU A 275 -2.50 3.05 15.85
CA LEU A 275 -3.84 2.50 15.97
C LEU A 275 -4.07 1.72 17.27
N LEU A 276 -3.08 0.95 17.73
CA LEU A 276 -3.18 0.18 18.96
C LEU A 276 -3.34 1.09 20.18
N GLU A 277 -2.61 2.20 20.23
CA GLU A 277 -2.75 3.14 21.35
C GLU A 277 -4.07 3.91 21.31
N GLU A 278 -4.54 4.30 20.12
CA GLU A 278 -5.86 4.94 20.00
C GLU A 278 -7.00 3.97 20.31
N GLU A 279 -6.83 2.68 20.00
CA GLU A 279 -7.77 1.65 20.44
C GLU A 279 -7.78 1.45 21.96
N LYS A 280 -6.61 1.51 22.61
CA LYS A 280 -6.50 1.43 24.07
C LYS A 280 -7.23 2.59 24.74
N LEU A 281 -6.98 3.82 24.30
CA LEU A 281 -7.69 5.01 24.77
C LEU A 281 -9.21 4.88 24.54
N ALA A 282 -9.61 4.42 23.36
CA ALA A 282 -11.01 4.22 23.04
C ALA A 282 -11.69 3.14 23.91
N ARG A 283 -10.96 2.11 24.37
CA ARG A 283 -11.49 1.12 25.34
C ARG A 283 -11.77 1.77 26.69
N GLU A 284 -10.89 2.65 27.15
CA GLU A 284 -11.06 3.40 28.40
C GLU A 284 -12.25 4.38 28.30
N ASP A 285 -12.46 4.98 27.12
CA ASP A 285 -13.59 5.87 26.82
C ASP A 285 -14.92 5.13 26.53
N GLY A 286 -14.95 3.80 26.63
CA GLY A 286 -16.16 2.99 26.43
C GLY A 286 -16.61 2.84 24.97
N TRP A 287 -15.75 3.10 23.99
CA TRP A 287 -16.03 2.98 22.55
C TRP A 287 -16.55 1.58 22.16
N PHE A 288 -16.06 0.55 22.85
CA PHE A 288 -16.39 -0.85 22.59
C PHE A 288 -17.50 -1.39 23.52
N SER A 289 -18.17 -0.54 24.29
CA SER A 289 -19.35 -0.94 25.06
C SER A 289 -20.47 -1.42 24.14
N GLU A 290 -21.28 -2.39 24.59
CA GLU A 290 -22.40 -2.92 23.79
C GLU A 290 -23.36 -1.82 23.36
N GLN A 291 -23.61 -0.83 24.22
CA GLN A 291 -24.45 0.32 23.91
C GLN A 291 -23.86 1.15 22.75
N ALA A 292 -22.58 1.52 22.82
CA ALA A 292 -21.93 2.30 21.78
C ALA A 292 -21.84 1.55 20.45
N VAL A 293 -21.57 0.24 20.50
CA VAL A 293 -21.56 -0.63 19.31
C VAL A 293 -22.96 -0.71 18.69
N ASN A 294 -24.00 -0.95 19.49
CA ASN A 294 -25.38 -1.02 19.00
C ASN A 294 -25.86 0.32 18.43
N GLU A 295 -25.44 1.45 19.00
CA GLU A 295 -25.75 2.76 18.44
C GLU A 295 -25.09 2.97 17.07
N ARG A 296 -23.83 2.56 16.88
CA ARG A 296 -23.15 2.63 15.59
C ARG A 296 -23.78 1.69 14.56
N LEU A 297 -24.08 0.45 14.95
CA LEU A 297 -24.80 -0.50 14.09
C LEU A 297 -26.18 0.02 13.69
N GLY A 298 -26.92 0.67 14.61
CA GLY A 298 -28.20 1.32 14.32
C GLY A 298 -28.11 2.47 13.32
N LYS A 299 -26.93 3.08 13.17
CA LYS A 299 -26.63 4.14 12.18
C LYS A 299 -26.00 3.60 10.89
N GLY A 300 -25.81 2.29 10.75
CA GLY A 300 -25.36 1.63 9.51
C GLY A 300 -24.38 0.49 9.75
N GLU A 301 -23.18 0.81 10.22
CA GLU A 301 -22.11 -0.18 10.45
C GLU A 301 -21.25 0.20 11.65
N ASP A 302 -20.58 -0.79 12.25
CA ASP A 302 -19.54 -0.55 13.25
C ASP A 302 -18.21 -0.16 12.57
N TYR A 303 -17.41 0.66 13.23
CA TYR A 303 -16.15 1.16 12.69
C TYR A 303 -15.13 1.44 13.81
N PRO A 304 -13.82 1.38 13.48
CA PRO A 304 -12.77 1.59 14.47
C PRO A 304 -12.79 3.01 15.04
N PRO A 305 -12.20 3.22 16.23
CA PRO A 305 -12.25 4.51 16.93
C PRO A 305 -11.39 5.60 16.30
N ALA A 306 -10.41 5.25 15.46
CA ALA A 306 -9.43 6.19 14.94
C ALA A 306 -9.50 6.34 13.41
N TYR A 307 -9.24 7.56 12.94
CA TYR A 307 -9.03 7.90 11.54
C TYR A 307 -7.65 8.53 11.38
N VAL A 308 -6.72 7.83 10.72
CA VAL A 308 -5.31 8.25 10.64
C VAL A 308 -5.07 9.07 9.37
N VAL A 309 -4.51 10.26 9.57
CA VAL A 309 -4.10 11.18 8.51
C VAL A 309 -2.58 11.20 8.44
N VAL A 310 -2.03 10.78 7.31
CA VAL A 310 -0.58 10.65 7.10
C VAL A 310 -0.06 11.82 6.25
N GLY A 311 0.75 12.68 6.84
CA GLY A 311 1.46 13.75 6.17
C GLY A 311 2.75 13.27 5.50
N VAL A 312 2.81 13.32 4.18
CA VAL A 312 4.01 12.99 3.38
C VAL A 312 4.71 14.30 3.01
N HIS A 313 5.94 14.47 3.50
CA HIS A 313 6.76 15.67 3.24
C HIS A 313 7.20 15.75 1.78
N GLU A 314 7.38 16.96 1.25
CA GLU A 314 7.95 17.19 -0.09
C GLU A 314 9.42 16.78 -0.19
N ASP A 315 9.88 16.54 -1.43
CA ASP A 315 11.24 16.04 -1.69
C ASP A 315 12.32 17.02 -1.23
N GLU A 316 12.13 18.32 -1.48
CA GLU A 316 13.08 19.35 -1.08
C GLU A 316 13.22 19.46 0.44
N VAL A 317 12.10 19.30 1.18
CA VAL A 317 12.11 19.29 2.65
C VAL A 317 12.93 18.11 3.15
N ILE A 318 12.66 16.90 2.65
CA ILE A 318 13.43 15.72 3.06
C ILE A 318 14.91 15.87 2.69
N ASN A 319 15.21 16.43 1.51
CA ASN A 319 16.59 16.64 1.09
C ASN A 319 17.32 17.68 1.94
N GLN A 320 16.64 18.74 2.38
CA GLN A 320 17.23 19.75 3.25
C GLN A 320 17.72 19.14 4.58
N TRP A 321 16.96 18.20 5.14
CA TRP A 321 17.28 17.58 6.44
C TRP A 321 18.18 16.35 6.33
N LYS A 322 17.98 15.49 5.32
CA LYS A 322 18.75 14.24 5.14
C LYS A 322 19.97 14.38 4.24
N GLY A 323 19.99 15.38 3.36
CA GLY A 323 21.07 15.62 2.41
C GLY A 323 21.23 14.53 1.35
N ILE A 324 22.43 14.49 0.75
CA ILE A 324 22.82 13.56 -0.32
C ILE A 324 21.75 13.53 -1.41
N ASN A 325 21.17 12.37 -1.71
CA ASN A 325 20.16 12.12 -2.73
C ASN A 325 18.81 11.73 -2.11
N TYR A 326 18.62 11.94 -0.81
CA TYR A 326 17.36 11.63 -0.15
C TYR A 326 16.30 12.70 -0.48
N PRO A 327 15.04 12.30 -0.72
CA PRO A 327 14.53 10.93 -0.61
C PRO A 327 14.84 10.08 -1.86
N ILE A 328 15.01 8.77 -1.68
CA ILE A 328 15.24 7.83 -2.78
C ILE A 328 13.98 7.69 -3.66
N MET A 329 12.81 7.69 -3.02
CA MET A 329 11.52 7.78 -3.68
C MET A 329 11.00 9.23 -3.66
N ASN A 330 10.49 9.73 -4.78
CA ASN A 330 9.90 11.07 -4.81
C ASN A 330 8.54 11.12 -4.10
N THR A 331 7.99 12.32 -3.93
CA THR A 331 6.77 12.55 -3.13
C THR A 331 5.57 11.76 -3.68
N PHE A 332 5.48 11.61 -5.00
CA PHE A 332 4.45 10.81 -5.64
C PHE A 332 4.59 9.32 -5.29
N GLU A 333 5.78 8.75 -5.47
CA GLU A 333 6.06 7.35 -5.16
C GLU A 333 5.81 7.03 -3.67
N ARG A 334 6.26 7.90 -2.77
CA ARG A 334 6.05 7.77 -1.33
C ARG A 334 4.57 7.86 -0.96
N GLY A 335 3.84 8.79 -1.57
CA GLY A 335 2.38 8.91 -1.41
C GLY A 335 1.64 7.63 -1.81
N LEU A 336 2.02 7.00 -2.92
CA LEU A 336 1.45 5.70 -3.34
C LEU A 336 1.78 4.59 -2.35
N CYS A 337 3.02 4.53 -1.85
CA CYS A 337 3.44 3.54 -0.85
C CYS A 337 2.66 3.68 0.48
N VAL A 338 2.32 4.90 0.87
CA VAL A 338 1.44 5.15 2.02
C VAL A 338 0.02 4.72 1.72
N LEU A 339 -0.56 5.12 0.58
CA LEU A 339 -1.94 4.80 0.18
C LEU A 339 -2.23 3.29 0.13
N GLN A 340 -1.30 2.49 -0.39
CA GLN A 340 -1.46 1.03 -0.45
C GLN A 340 -1.50 0.36 0.94
N CYS A 341 -1.00 1.03 1.97
CA CYS A 341 -0.87 0.45 3.30
C CYS A 341 -2.26 0.23 3.91
N LYS A 342 -2.44 -0.95 4.49
CA LYS A 342 -3.38 -1.20 5.57
C LYS A 342 -2.61 -1.73 6.75
N VAL A 343 -3.13 -1.44 7.92
CA VAL A 343 -2.72 -2.07 9.15
C VAL A 343 -3.82 -3.04 9.55
N LYS A 344 -3.49 -4.33 9.57
CA LYS A 344 -4.34 -5.32 10.23
C LYS A 344 -4.08 -5.20 11.74
N GLN A 345 -5.14 -5.13 12.55
CA GLN A 345 -5.01 -5.52 13.95
C GLN A 345 -4.46 -6.95 13.98
N PRO A 346 -3.54 -7.28 14.89
CA PRO A 346 -3.16 -8.67 15.04
C PRO A 346 -4.44 -9.48 15.34
N PRO A 347 -4.64 -10.67 14.74
CA PRO A 347 -5.48 -11.64 15.41
C PRO A 347 -4.92 -11.78 16.83
N GLN A 348 -5.80 -11.96 17.82
CA GLN A 348 -5.48 -12.09 19.26
C GLN A 348 -4.52 -13.27 19.60
N TYR A 349 -3.91 -13.87 18.58
CA TYR A 349 -3.06 -15.04 18.56
C TYR A 349 -1.85 -14.78 17.63
N TYR A 350 -0.86 -14.06 18.13
CA TYR A 350 0.53 -14.40 17.82
C TYR A 350 1.09 -15.01 19.10
N PRO A 351 1.55 -16.27 19.10
CA PRO A 351 2.25 -16.81 20.27
C PRO A 351 3.45 -15.90 20.57
N SER A 352 3.74 -15.72 21.85
CA SER A 352 4.88 -14.94 22.32
C SER A 352 6.17 -15.38 21.62
N PRO A 353 7.17 -14.49 21.49
CA PRO A 353 8.48 -14.81 20.91
C PRO A 353 9.23 -15.96 21.59
N GLU A 354 8.70 -16.50 22.70
CA GLU A 354 9.29 -17.58 23.49
C GLU A 354 9.11 -18.98 22.88
N ASN A 355 8.44 -19.10 21.72
CA ASN A 355 8.19 -20.39 21.06
C ASN A 355 8.75 -20.48 19.62
N TYR A 356 9.87 -19.81 19.33
CA TYR A 356 10.67 -20.08 18.13
C TYR A 356 11.98 -20.79 18.46
#